data_AF-A0A936SN90-F1
#
_entry.id   AF-A0A936SN90-F1
#
_cell.length_a   1.000
_cell.length_b   1.000
_cell.length_c   1.000
_cell.angle_alpha   90.00
_cell.angle_beta   90.00
_cell.angle_gamma   90.00
#
_symmetry.space_group_name_H-M   'P 1'
#
loop_
_entity.id
_entity.type
_entity.pdbx_description
1 polymer ?
#
loop_
_entity_poly.entity_id
_entity_poly.type
_entity_poly.pdbx_seq_one_letter_code
_entity_poly.pdbx_strand_id
1 'polypeptide(L)'
;MLGSTDRRTAELLDQLYAPFGALIVRCTPTEAEMIKYVNNVYNAVKISYFNEVHAICAQLGIDSSLVGAAVARSAESMWNPLYGTRGGVPYGGACLPKDTTAFLQFARERGLEHLVLEATIAANQRLASQVPAAPSPDKIDEVLGAVRQNHQATTDELMLELGKRSSITL
;
A
#
# COMPACT_ATOMS: atom_id res chain seq x y z
N MET A 1 -0.10 -17.98 -10.12
CA MET A 1 1.29 -17.49 -10.01
C MET A 1 2.18 -18.56 -10.60
N LEU A 2 2.97 -18.23 -11.61
CA LEU A 2 3.91 -19.15 -12.25
C LEU A 2 5.31 -18.55 -12.08
N GLY A 3 6.09 -19.17 -11.19
CA GLY A 3 7.48 -18.82 -10.91
C GLY A 3 8.42 -19.54 -11.86
N SER A 4 9.23 -18.82 -12.64
CA SER A 4 10.20 -19.43 -13.56
C SER A 4 11.50 -18.63 -13.63
N THR A 5 12.62 -19.31 -13.83
CA THR A 5 13.94 -18.69 -14.09
C THR A 5 14.25 -18.54 -15.57
N ASP A 6 13.51 -19.22 -16.46
CA ASP A 6 13.76 -19.22 -17.89
C ASP A 6 12.48 -19.17 -18.72
N ARG A 7 12.63 -18.69 -19.97
CA ARG A 7 11.51 -18.47 -20.89
C ARG A 7 10.84 -19.77 -21.31
N ARG A 8 11.60 -20.84 -21.54
CA ARG A 8 11.06 -22.12 -22.01
C ARG A 8 10.13 -22.72 -20.95
N THR A 9 10.57 -22.73 -19.70
CA THR A 9 9.75 -23.21 -18.57
C THR A 9 8.50 -22.35 -18.40
N ALA A 10 8.61 -21.02 -18.52
CA ALA A 10 7.46 -20.12 -18.44
C ALA A 10 6.41 -20.42 -19.53
N GLU A 11 6.83 -20.58 -20.79
CA GLU A 11 5.96 -20.91 -21.92
C GLU A 11 5.27 -22.28 -21.75
N LEU A 12 6.00 -23.28 -21.25
CA LEU A 12 5.44 -24.60 -20.97
C LEU A 12 4.38 -24.54 -19.86
N LEU A 13 4.65 -23.81 -18.79
CA LEU A 13 3.68 -23.62 -17.70
C LEU A 13 2.44 -22.87 -18.21
N ASP A 14 2.60 -21.85 -19.04
CA ASP A 14 1.46 -21.14 -19.63
C ASP A 14 0.57 -22.08 -20.45
N GLN A 15 1.16 -22.92 -21.30
CA GLN A 15 0.42 -23.90 -22.11
C GLN A 15 -0.29 -24.93 -21.23
N LEU A 16 0.39 -25.40 -20.17
CA LEU A 16 -0.17 -26.38 -19.24
C LEU A 16 -1.39 -25.80 -18.48
N TYR A 17 -1.33 -24.52 -18.10
CA TYR A 17 -2.39 -23.88 -17.31
C TYR A 17 -3.46 -23.17 -18.16
N ALA A 18 -3.23 -22.94 -19.45
CA ALA A 18 -4.17 -22.28 -20.36
C ALA A 18 -5.60 -22.86 -20.35
N PRO A 19 -5.80 -24.20 -20.33
CA PRO A 19 -7.16 -24.78 -20.35
C PRO A 19 -8.02 -24.45 -19.12
N PHE A 20 -7.42 -24.01 -18.00
CA PHE A 20 -8.15 -23.74 -16.77
C PHE A 20 -8.72 -22.32 -16.67
N GLY A 21 -8.37 -21.41 -17.60
CA GLY A 21 -8.91 -20.04 -17.63
C GLY A 21 -8.59 -19.19 -16.38
N ALA A 22 -7.58 -19.57 -15.60
CA ALA A 22 -7.21 -18.87 -14.37
C ALA A 22 -6.34 -17.63 -14.67
N LEU A 23 -6.39 -16.63 -13.79
CA LEU A 23 -5.48 -15.49 -13.84
C LEU A 23 -4.02 -15.97 -13.67
N ILE A 24 -3.22 -15.82 -14.72
CA ILE A 24 -1.79 -16.14 -14.70
C ILE A 24 -1.00 -14.87 -14.38
N VAL A 25 -0.23 -14.93 -13.30
CA VAL A 25 0.77 -13.93 -12.93
C VAL A 25 2.13 -14.59 -13.08
N ARG A 26 2.93 -14.09 -14.02
CA ARG A 26 4.30 -14.55 -14.27
C ARG A 26 5.26 -13.79 -13.36
N CYS A 27 6.16 -14.51 -12.72
CA CYS A 27 7.10 -13.97 -11.76
C CYS A 27 8.33 -14.88 -11.64
N THR A 28 9.32 -14.47 -10.88
CA THR A 28 10.44 -15.33 -10.47
C THR A 28 9.96 -16.37 -9.43
N PRO A 29 10.70 -17.47 -9.21
CA PRO A 29 10.35 -18.43 -8.16
C PRO A 29 10.26 -17.79 -6.76
N THR A 30 11.22 -16.93 -6.41
CA THR A 30 11.23 -16.20 -5.14
C THR A 30 9.99 -15.33 -4.97
N GLU A 31 9.58 -14.60 -6.02
CA GLU A 31 8.35 -13.81 -5.97
C GLU A 31 7.11 -14.70 -5.83
N ALA A 32 7.04 -15.82 -6.54
CA ALA A 32 5.92 -16.76 -6.43
C ALA A 32 5.75 -17.31 -5.01
N GLU A 33 6.86 -17.71 -4.37
CA GLU A 33 6.89 -18.15 -2.98
C GLU A 33 6.44 -17.04 -2.03
N MET A 34 6.98 -15.83 -2.20
CA MET A 34 6.67 -14.71 -1.32
C MET A 34 5.20 -14.31 -1.43
N ILE A 35 4.66 -14.30 -2.64
CA ILE A 35 3.23 -14.07 -2.87
C ILE A 35 2.38 -15.12 -2.16
N LYS A 36 2.77 -16.41 -2.19
CA LYS A 36 2.02 -17.47 -1.51
C LYS A 36 1.94 -17.22 0.00
N TYR A 37 3.07 -16.86 0.60
CA TYR A 37 3.11 -16.52 2.02
C TYR A 37 2.30 -15.27 2.34
N VAL A 38 2.52 -14.17 1.61
CA VAL A 38 1.83 -12.90 1.83
C VAL A 38 0.32 -13.06 1.72
N ASN A 39 -0.19 -13.85 0.76
CA ASN A 39 -1.61 -14.12 0.63
C ASN A 39 -2.19 -14.77 1.90
N ASN A 40 -1.55 -15.83 2.40
CA ASN A 40 -2.01 -16.49 3.62
C ASN A 40 -1.90 -15.59 4.86
N VAL A 41 -0.80 -14.83 4.98
CA VAL A 41 -0.59 -13.89 6.09
C VAL A 41 -1.64 -12.78 6.07
N TYR A 42 -1.92 -12.20 4.91
CA TYR A 42 -2.98 -11.19 4.75
C TYR A 42 -4.34 -11.74 5.17
N ASN A 43 -4.68 -12.97 4.73
CA ASN A 43 -5.93 -13.61 5.12
C ASN A 43 -6.01 -13.83 6.64
N ALA A 44 -4.92 -14.24 7.28
CA ALA A 44 -4.85 -14.40 8.73
C ALA A 44 -5.08 -13.06 9.45
N VAL A 45 -4.39 -11.98 9.04
CA VAL A 45 -4.58 -10.64 9.61
C VAL A 45 -6.03 -10.17 9.46
N LYS A 46 -6.63 -10.37 8.28
CA LYS A 46 -8.03 -10.00 8.01
C LYS A 46 -9.00 -10.76 8.91
N ILE A 47 -8.83 -12.08 9.06
CA ILE A 47 -9.65 -12.90 9.94
C ILE A 47 -9.52 -12.42 11.38
N SER A 48 -8.28 -12.21 11.86
CA SER A 48 -8.03 -11.73 13.22
C SER A 48 -8.67 -10.37 13.48
N TYR A 49 -8.56 -9.42 12.55
CA TYR A 49 -9.21 -8.11 12.66
C TYR A 49 -10.73 -8.23 12.79
N PHE A 50 -11.38 -9.06 11.97
CA PHE A 50 -12.84 -9.23 12.06
C PHE A 50 -13.28 -10.02 13.30
N ASN A 51 -12.46 -10.93 13.84
CA ASN A 51 -12.74 -11.58 15.13
C ASN A 51 -12.70 -10.58 16.28
N GLU A 52 -11.73 -9.68 16.23
CA GLU A 52 -11.62 -8.54 17.13
C GLU A 52 -12.89 -7.66 17.05
N VAL A 53 -13.34 -7.28 15.85
CA VAL A 53 -14.58 -6.53 15.64
C VAL A 53 -15.81 -7.31 16.13
N HIS A 54 -15.85 -8.63 15.94
CA HIS A 54 -16.93 -9.49 16.40
C HIS A 54 -17.10 -9.43 17.92
N ALA A 55 -16.00 -9.43 18.69
CA ALA A 55 -16.05 -9.31 20.15
C ALA A 55 -16.68 -7.98 20.59
N ILE A 56 -16.36 -6.88 19.91
CA ILE A 56 -16.97 -5.57 20.15
C ILE A 56 -18.46 -5.60 19.84
N CYS A 57 -18.84 -6.09 18.65
CA CYS A 57 -20.23 -6.18 18.24
C CYS A 57 -21.05 -7.04 19.20
N ALA A 58 -20.51 -8.17 19.67
CA ALA A 58 -21.17 -9.06 20.63
C ALA A 58 -21.48 -8.34 21.95
N GLN A 59 -20.54 -7.57 22.49
CA GLN A 59 -20.75 -6.79 23.72
C GLN A 59 -21.82 -5.70 23.56
N LEU A 60 -21.97 -5.17 22.35
CA LEU A 60 -22.93 -4.11 22.03
C LEU A 60 -24.30 -4.65 21.56
N GLY A 61 -24.45 -5.97 21.39
CA GLY A 61 -25.66 -6.57 20.80
C GLY A 61 -25.84 -6.23 19.31
N ILE A 62 -24.75 -5.95 18.59
CA ILE A 62 -24.74 -5.63 17.17
C ILE A 62 -24.48 -6.89 16.35
N ASP A 63 -25.19 -7.06 15.23
CA ASP A 63 -24.90 -8.14 14.28
C ASP A 63 -23.59 -7.89 13.52
N SER A 64 -22.53 -8.54 13.99
CA SER A 64 -21.21 -8.51 13.34
C SER A 64 -21.20 -9.05 11.90
N SER A 65 -22.15 -9.93 11.54
CA SER A 65 -22.23 -10.52 10.19
C SER A 65 -22.67 -9.46 9.19
N LEU A 66 -23.69 -8.67 9.56
CA LEU A 66 -24.12 -7.50 8.80
C LEU A 66 -22.99 -6.47 8.67
N VAL A 67 -22.30 -6.16 9.77
CA VAL A 67 -21.17 -5.21 9.77
C VAL A 67 -20.06 -5.67 8.83
N GLY A 68 -19.61 -6.92 8.96
CA GLY A 68 -18.55 -7.49 8.13
C GLY A 68 -18.92 -7.52 6.64
N ALA A 69 -20.15 -7.92 6.32
CA ALA A 69 -20.63 -7.96 4.94
C ALA A 69 -20.74 -6.54 4.32
N ALA A 70 -21.21 -5.56 5.09
CA ALA A 70 -21.29 -4.17 4.63
C ALA A 70 -19.89 -3.59 4.38
N VAL A 71 -18.96 -3.76 5.32
CA VAL A 71 -17.58 -3.28 5.20
C VAL A 71 -16.86 -3.95 4.02
N ALA A 72 -17.05 -5.26 3.81
CA ALA A 72 -16.45 -5.97 2.69
C ALA A 72 -16.87 -5.43 1.32
N ARG A 73 -18.04 -4.76 1.23
CA ARG A 73 -18.55 -4.17 0.00
C ARG A 73 -18.22 -2.69 -0.17
N SER A 74 -18.06 -1.94 0.92
CA SER A 74 -17.90 -0.49 0.89
C SER A 74 -16.47 -0.01 1.12
N ALA A 75 -15.66 -0.74 1.89
CA ALA A 75 -14.29 -0.32 2.20
C ALA A 75 -13.42 -0.33 0.94
N GLU A 76 -12.76 0.80 0.65
CA GLU A 76 -11.92 0.95 -0.53
C GLU A 76 -10.86 -0.15 -0.65
N SER A 77 -10.21 -0.51 0.47
CA SER A 77 -9.22 -1.59 0.51
C SER A 77 -9.75 -2.98 0.11
N MET A 78 -11.07 -3.18 0.06
CA MET A 78 -11.70 -4.46 -0.29
C MET A 78 -12.04 -4.55 -1.77
N TRP A 79 -12.40 -3.44 -2.42
CA TRP A 79 -12.79 -3.43 -3.84
C TRP A 79 -11.73 -2.80 -4.76
N ASN A 80 -10.84 -1.94 -4.24
CA ASN A 80 -9.75 -1.33 -4.98
C ASN A 80 -8.44 -2.13 -4.80
N PRO A 81 -7.99 -2.90 -5.81
CA PRO A 81 -6.79 -3.73 -5.69
C PRO A 81 -5.48 -2.92 -5.56
N LEU A 82 -5.52 -1.61 -5.83
CA LEU A 82 -4.35 -0.72 -5.73
C LEU A 82 -4.27 0.00 -4.39
N TYR A 83 -5.33 -0.01 -3.59
CA TYR A 83 -5.36 0.71 -2.32
C TYR A 83 -4.47 0.01 -1.28
N GLY A 84 -3.48 0.75 -0.76
CA GLY A 84 -2.58 0.25 0.29
C GLY A 84 -1.59 -0.83 -0.17
N THR A 85 -1.51 -1.14 -1.47
CA THR A 85 -0.54 -2.13 -2.01
C THR A 85 0.79 -1.50 -2.41
N ARG A 86 0.88 -0.17 -2.40
CA ARG A 86 2.14 0.58 -2.54
C ARG A 86 2.68 0.91 -1.15
N GLY A 87 3.86 0.38 -0.83
CA GLY A 87 4.53 0.65 0.44
C GLY A 87 5.32 1.97 0.45
N GLY A 88 5.89 2.29 1.61
CA GLY A 88 6.87 3.37 1.77
C GLY A 88 6.35 4.68 2.36
N VAL A 89 5.05 4.80 2.59
CA VAL A 89 4.45 5.99 3.25
C VAL A 89 3.46 5.56 4.34
N PRO A 90 3.40 6.28 5.48
CA PRO A 90 2.37 6.04 6.47
C PRO A 90 0.99 6.43 5.92
N TYR A 91 -0.07 5.77 6.38
CA TYR A 91 -1.42 6.27 6.16
C TYR A 91 -1.62 7.58 6.93
N GLY A 92 -2.39 8.50 6.35
CA GLY A 92 -2.65 9.83 6.89
C GLY A 92 -4.05 10.34 6.56
N GLY A 93 -4.19 11.66 6.46
CA GLY A 93 -5.50 12.33 6.29
C GLY A 93 -6.24 12.52 7.62
N ALA A 94 -7.42 13.14 7.57
CA ALA A 94 -8.18 13.50 8.77
C ALA A 94 -8.90 12.30 9.42
N CYS A 95 -9.34 11.33 8.61
CA CYS A 95 -10.21 10.25 9.09
C CYS A 95 -9.43 9.07 9.69
N LEU A 96 -8.50 8.46 8.94
CA LEU A 96 -7.85 7.21 9.36
C LEU A 96 -7.11 7.31 10.71
N PRO A 97 -6.23 8.30 10.97
CA PRO A 97 -5.53 8.39 12.25
C PRO A 97 -6.48 8.66 13.43
N LYS A 98 -7.49 9.52 13.22
CA LYS A 98 -8.48 9.86 14.24
C LYS A 98 -9.35 8.66 14.59
N ASP A 99 -9.92 8.01 13.58
CA ASP A 99 -10.92 6.95 13.78
C ASP A 99 -10.28 5.66 14.31
N THR A 100 -9.05 5.32 13.88
CA THR A 100 -8.31 4.18 14.45
C THR A 100 -7.99 4.40 15.93
N THR A 101 -7.52 5.60 16.30
CA THR A 101 -7.21 5.94 17.70
C THR A 101 -8.48 5.94 18.56
N ALA A 102 -9.56 6.55 18.06
CA ALA A 102 -10.83 6.62 18.78
C ALA A 102 -11.46 5.23 18.98
N PHE A 103 -11.42 4.37 17.96
CA PHE A 103 -11.98 3.03 18.05
C PHE A 103 -11.17 2.13 19.00
N LEU A 104 -9.85 2.26 19.01
CA LEU A 104 -9.00 1.57 19.99
C LEU A 104 -9.33 1.99 21.43
N GLN A 105 -9.46 3.29 21.68
CA GLN A 105 -9.81 3.81 22.99
C GLN A 105 -11.20 3.32 23.43
N PHE A 106 -12.17 3.34 22.52
CA PHE A 106 -13.52 2.83 22.75
C PHE A 106 -13.54 1.35 23.18
N ALA A 107 -12.70 0.51 22.56
CA ALA A 107 -12.57 -0.90 22.90
C ALA A 107 -11.92 -1.08 24.28
N ARG A 108 -10.84 -0.34 24.57
CA ARG A 108 -10.14 -0.39 25.86
C ARG A 108 -11.01 0.00 27.04
N GLU A 109 -11.83 1.04 26.89
CA GLU A 109 -12.81 1.47 27.90
C GLU A 109 -13.84 0.39 28.26
N ARG A 110 -13.98 -0.63 27.40
CA ARG A 110 -14.89 -1.76 27.58
C ARG A 110 -14.18 -3.05 27.98
N GLY A 111 -12.87 -2.98 28.26
CA GLY A 111 -12.05 -4.14 28.61
C GLY A 111 -11.84 -5.11 27.45
N LEU A 112 -12.00 -4.65 26.21
CA LEU A 112 -11.75 -5.45 25.02
C LEU A 112 -10.36 -5.18 24.48
N GLU A 113 -9.61 -6.26 24.27
CA GLU A 113 -8.29 -6.22 23.65
C GLU A 113 -8.41 -6.14 22.13
N HIS A 114 -7.55 -5.35 21.49
CA HIS A 114 -7.58 -5.10 20.06
C HIS A 114 -6.18 -5.09 19.45
N LEU A 115 -5.49 -6.24 19.57
CA LEU A 115 -4.09 -6.43 19.22
C LEU A 115 -3.76 -6.05 17.78
N VAL A 116 -4.62 -6.42 16.83
CA VAL A 116 -4.39 -6.09 15.41
C VAL A 116 -4.50 -4.59 15.19
N LEU A 117 -5.49 -3.93 15.78
CA LEU A 117 -5.61 -2.48 15.67
C LEU A 117 -4.45 -1.75 16.36
N GLU A 118 -4.04 -2.20 17.55
CA GLU A 118 -2.89 -1.65 18.27
C GLU A 118 -1.61 -1.76 17.44
N ALA A 119 -1.33 -2.94 16.89
CA ALA A 119 -0.19 -3.17 16.01
C ALA A 119 -0.26 -2.31 14.75
N THR A 120 -1.46 -2.11 14.18
CA THR A 120 -1.67 -1.25 13.00
C THR A 120 -1.27 0.19 13.28
N ILE A 121 -1.72 0.75 14.41
CA ILE A 121 -1.40 2.12 14.83
C ILE A 121 0.10 2.25 15.12
N ALA A 122 0.69 1.30 15.85
CA ALA A 122 2.11 1.31 16.19
C ALA A 122 3.00 1.22 14.94
N ALA A 123 2.65 0.36 13.99
CA ALA A 123 3.37 0.22 12.72
C ALA A 123 3.35 1.53 11.92
N ASN A 124 2.20 2.20 11.86
CA ASN A 124 2.06 3.48 11.16
C ASN A 124 2.87 4.59 11.82
N GLN A 125 2.82 4.70 13.14
CA GLN A 125 3.59 5.68 13.91
C GLN A 125 5.10 5.48 13.73
N ARG A 126 5.56 4.22 13.76
CA ARG A 126 6.96 3.88 13.52
C ARG A 126 7.41 4.33 12.12
N LEU A 127 6.60 4.07 11.09
CA LEU A 127 6.92 4.53 9.74
C LEU A 127 6.89 6.07 9.64
N ALA A 128 5.91 6.72 10.26
CA ALA A 128 5.81 8.17 10.29
C ALA A 128 7.03 8.86 10.94
N SER A 129 7.66 8.22 11.94
CA SER A 129 8.91 8.73 12.54
C SER A 129 10.14 8.59 11.64
N GLN A 130 10.08 7.73 10.61
CA GLN A 130 11.19 7.44 9.71
C GLN A 130 11.10 8.22 8.39
N VAL A 131 9.89 8.63 7.99
CA VAL A 131 9.67 9.43 6.79
C VAL A 131 9.82 10.92 7.16
N PRO A 132 10.60 11.72 6.40
CA PRO A 132 10.68 13.15 6.64
C PRO A 132 9.27 13.75 6.58
N ALA A 133 8.95 14.62 7.55
CA ALA A 133 7.65 15.29 7.58
C ALA A 133 7.38 15.92 6.20
N ALA A 134 6.17 15.71 5.68
CA ALA A 134 5.75 16.46 4.49
C ALA A 134 6.00 17.95 4.76
N PRO A 135 6.56 18.70 3.79
CA PRO A 135 6.75 20.13 3.96
C PRO A 135 5.41 20.75 4.37
N SER A 136 5.44 21.67 5.35
CA SER A 136 4.24 22.39 5.74
C SER A 136 3.61 23.05 4.50
N PRO A 137 2.30 23.33 4.50
CA PRO A 137 1.66 24.03 3.37
C PRO A 137 2.44 25.29 2.93
N ASP A 138 3.03 26.00 3.90
CA ASP A 138 3.84 27.20 3.66
C ASP A 138 5.16 26.94 2.90
N LYS A 139 5.64 25.69 2.89
CA LYS A 139 6.85 25.26 2.17
C LYS A 139 6.56 24.59 0.83
N ILE A 140 5.29 24.41 0.45
CA ILE A 140 4.92 23.85 -0.85
C ILE A 140 5.39 24.78 -1.97
N ASP A 141 5.22 26.09 -1.84
CA ASP A 141 5.67 27.07 -2.83
C ASP A 141 7.20 27.11 -2.95
N GLU A 142 7.92 26.93 -1.83
CA GLU A 142 9.38 26.84 -1.80
C GLU A 142 9.88 25.58 -2.53
N VAL A 143 9.26 24.42 -2.26
CA VAL A 143 9.58 23.14 -2.93
C VAL A 143 9.23 23.19 -4.42
N LEU A 144 8.08 23.76 -4.79
CA LEU A 144 7.70 23.96 -6.19
C LEU A 144 8.64 24.94 -6.89
N GLY A 145 9.12 25.97 -6.18
CA GLY A 145 10.14 26.90 -6.66
C GLY A 145 11.47 26.20 -6.95
N ALA A 146 11.94 25.35 -6.03
CA ALA A 146 13.17 24.58 -6.19
C ALA A 146 13.09 23.58 -7.37
N VAL A 147 11.95 22.92 -7.55
CA VAL A 147 11.74 22.00 -8.69
C VAL A 147 11.74 22.75 -10.03
N ARG A 148 11.13 23.95 -10.08
CA ARG A 148 11.14 24.81 -11.28
C ARG A 148 12.55 25.30 -11.61
N GLN A 149 13.31 25.75 -10.61
CA GLN A 149 14.70 26.20 -10.80
C GLN A 149 15.60 25.06 -11.29
N ASN A 150 15.46 23.85 -10.74
CA ASN A 150 16.21 22.69 -11.23
C ASN A 150 15.87 22.35 -12.69
N HIS A 151 14.59 22.37 -13.07
CA HIS A 151 14.19 22.11 -14.46
C HIS A 151 14.77 23.16 -15.42
N GLN A 152 14.82 24.41 -15.01
CA GLN A 152 15.35 25.51 -15.82
C GLN A 152 16.88 25.41 -15.95
N ALA A 153 17.59 25.12 -14.85
CA ALA A 153 19.03 24.86 -14.87
C ALA A 153 19.40 23.67 -15.77
N THR A 154 18.65 22.57 -15.72
CA THR A 154 18.90 21.41 -16.60
C THR A 154 18.65 21.74 -18.08
N THR A 155 17.66 22.60 -18.36
CA THR A 155 17.35 23.04 -19.73
C THR A 155 18.43 23.99 -20.27
N ASP A 156 18.91 24.92 -19.45
CA ASP A 156 19.96 25.87 -19.82
C ASP A 156 21.31 25.17 -20.04
N GLU A 157 21.65 24.17 -19.21
CA GLU A 157 22.84 23.33 -19.41
C GLU A 157 22.78 22.55 -20.73
N LEU A 158 21.62 21.96 -21.06
CA LEU A 158 21.38 21.27 -22.34
C LEU A 158 21.53 22.20 -23.55
N MET A 159 21.00 23.42 -23.47
CA MET A 159 21.12 24.42 -24.54
C MET A 159 22.55 24.94 -24.70
N LEU A 160 23.30 25.09 -23.60
CA LEU A 160 24.71 25.46 -23.62
C LEU A 160 25.57 24.34 -24.26
N GLU A 161 25.26 23.09 -23.99
CA GLU A 161 25.96 21.91 -24.53
C GLU A 161 25.67 21.71 -26.03
N LEU A 162 24.44 21.96 -26.47
CA LEU A 162 24.06 21.97 -27.89
C LEU A 162 24.70 23.14 -28.65
N GLY A 163 24.81 24.31 -28.02
CA GLY A 163 25.50 25.48 -28.60
C GLY A 163 27.00 25.27 -28.83
N LYS A 164 27.67 24.48 -27.97
CA LYS A 164 29.09 24.11 -28.14
C LYS A 164 29.34 23.11 -29.27
N ARG A 165 28.35 22.29 -29.63
CA ARG A 165 28.46 21.30 -30.73
C ARG A 165 28.24 21.89 -32.13
N SER A 166 27.67 23.09 -32.23
CA SER A 166 27.42 23.78 -33.50
C SER A 166 28.65 24.47 -34.11
N SER A 167 29.83 24.38 -33.47
CA SER A 167 31.10 24.97 -33.94
C SER A 167 32.01 23.98 -34.67
N ILE A 168 31.55 22.77 -34.99
CA ILE A 168 32.28 21.86 -35.90
C ILE A 168 31.85 22.20 -37.32
N THR A 169 32.58 23.13 -37.93
CA THR A 169 32.51 23.52 -39.34
C THR A 169 32.78 22.32 -40.26
N LEU A 170 31.99 22.21 -41.33
CA LEU A 170 32.26 21.38 -42.52
C LEU A 170 33.64 21.66 -43.13
#